data_AF-B2C6G0-F1
#
_entry.id   AF-B2C6G0-F1
#
_cell.length_a   1.000
_cell.length_b   1.000
_cell.length_c   1.000
_cell.angle_alpha   90.00
_cell.angle_beta   90.00
_cell.angle_gamma   90.00
#
_symmetry.space_group_name_H-M   'P 1'
#
loop_
_entity.id
_entity.type
_entity.pdbx_description
1 polymer ?
#
loop_
_entity_poly.entity_id
_entity_poly.type
_entity_poly.pdbx_seq_one_letter_code
_entity_poly.pdbx_strand_id
1 'polypeptide(L)'
;MRLLLVISVAMLWGTCIAAKIGRRPKDCVEPNNLKADSKNCIGLEERWYLSKISGLCKPYKYNNCSTVIYGFPSEAACKRKCEKQKHLKPLCHDQPHQERCRASFTRFYWNAQEGCKMYTGCYRGGFATSQECRKKCGNGSKRFRPGSGIGPRLGV
;
A
#
# COMPACT_ATOMS: atom_id res chain seq x y z
N MET A 1 -10.86 58.32 14.53
CA MET A 1 -10.81 57.97 13.10
C MET A 1 -9.37 57.75 12.66
N ARG A 2 -8.97 56.50 12.47
CA ARG A 2 -8.11 56.00 11.37
C ARG A 2 -8.01 54.48 11.56
N LEU A 3 -9.17 53.88 11.30
CA LEU A 3 -9.36 52.49 10.94
C LEU A 3 -8.58 52.25 9.64
N LEU A 4 -8.09 51.03 9.46
CA LEU A 4 -7.56 50.42 8.23
C LEU A 4 -6.06 50.63 7.96
N LEU A 5 -5.34 49.50 7.97
CA LEU A 5 -4.43 49.02 6.89
C LEU A 5 -3.16 48.34 7.44
N VAL A 6 -3.30 47.17 8.07
CA VAL A 6 -2.30 46.08 7.89
C VAL A 6 -2.99 44.72 7.95
N ILE A 7 -4.08 44.56 7.19
CA ILE A 7 -4.64 43.24 6.84
C ILE A 7 -4.04 42.86 5.48
N SER A 8 -2.76 42.49 5.46
CA SER A 8 -2.04 41.95 4.30
C SER A 8 -0.65 41.59 4.80
N VAL A 9 -0.35 40.36 5.23
CA VAL A 9 0.26 39.31 4.37
C VAL A 9 -0.10 37.91 4.89
N ALA A 10 -1.28 37.68 5.47
CA ALA A 10 -1.75 36.31 5.75
C ALA A 10 -2.20 35.54 4.49
N MET A 11 -1.96 36.10 3.29
CA MET A 11 -2.25 35.48 1.99
C MET A 11 -0.97 35.17 1.17
N LEU A 12 0.21 35.06 1.81
CA LEU A 12 1.42 34.55 1.15
C LEU A 12 2.08 33.35 1.86
N TRP A 13 1.50 32.86 2.95
CA TRP A 13 1.78 31.51 3.47
C TRP A 13 0.55 30.61 3.34
N GLY A 14 -0.17 30.75 2.22
CA GLY A 14 -0.84 29.60 1.65
C GLY A 14 0.24 28.63 1.19
N THR A 15 0.91 27.95 2.13
CA THR A 15 1.66 26.76 1.77
C THR A 15 0.61 25.87 1.12
N CYS A 16 0.67 25.75 -0.21
CA CYS A 16 0.11 24.61 -0.87
C CYS A 16 0.88 23.43 -0.27
N ILE A 17 0.40 22.93 0.87
CA ILE A 17 0.64 21.57 1.28
C ILE A 17 -0.04 20.82 0.16
N ALA A 18 0.72 20.58 -0.91
CA ALA A 18 0.36 19.66 -1.96
C ALA A 18 0.21 18.37 -1.19
N ALA A 19 -1.02 18.09 -0.79
CA ALA A 19 -1.37 16.85 -0.14
C ALA A 19 -0.73 15.81 -1.03
N LYS A 20 0.12 14.95 -0.45
CA LYS A 20 0.56 13.74 -1.14
C LYS A 20 -0.68 12.85 -1.26
N ILE A 21 -1.62 13.27 -2.10
CA ILE A 21 -2.70 12.45 -2.63
C ILE A 21 -1.94 11.32 -3.28
N GLY A 22 -1.99 10.14 -2.65
CA GLY A 22 -1.13 9.01 -2.99
C GLY A 22 -1.28 8.65 -4.47
N ARG A 23 -0.40 9.20 -5.30
CA ARG A 23 -0.41 8.95 -6.75
C ARG A 23 -0.04 7.48 -6.92
N ARG A 24 -0.96 6.71 -7.50
CA ARG A 24 -0.69 5.32 -7.86
C ARG A 24 0.44 5.29 -8.91
N PRO A 25 1.32 4.27 -8.90
CA PRO A 25 2.35 4.13 -9.93
C PRO A 25 1.72 4.09 -11.34
N LYS A 26 2.42 4.63 -12.34
CA LYS A 26 1.93 4.70 -13.73
C LYS A 26 1.62 3.33 -14.34
N ASP A 27 2.32 2.29 -13.90
CA ASP A 27 2.13 0.91 -14.36
C ASP A 27 0.84 0.26 -13.81
N CYS A 28 0.19 0.90 -12.83
CA CYS A 28 -0.98 0.38 -12.11
C CYS A 28 -2.27 0.85 -12.76
N VAL A 29 -2.49 0.41 -14.00
CA VAL A 29 -3.63 0.81 -14.83
C VAL A 29 -4.56 -0.36 -15.14
N GLU A 30 -5.83 -0.03 -15.27
CA GLU A 30 -6.87 -0.93 -15.79
C GLU A 30 -6.86 -0.82 -17.33
N PRO A 31 -6.61 -1.93 -18.06
CA PRO A 31 -6.64 -1.95 -19.52
C PRO A 31 -8.01 -1.58 -20.07
N ASN A 32 -8.05 -0.88 -21.21
CA ASN A 32 -9.32 -0.45 -21.83
C ASN A 32 -10.06 -1.60 -22.54
N ASN A 33 -9.37 -2.67 -22.95
CA ASN A 33 -9.94 -3.80 -23.69
C ASN A 33 -9.80 -5.10 -22.88
N LEU A 34 -10.63 -5.24 -21.84
CA LEU A 34 -10.69 -6.45 -21.00
C LEU A 34 -11.47 -7.61 -21.66
N LYS A 35 -12.18 -7.33 -22.77
CA LYS A 35 -12.88 -8.35 -23.56
C LYS A 35 -11.92 -8.92 -24.60
N ALA A 36 -11.68 -10.21 -24.53
CA ALA A 36 -10.92 -10.96 -25.53
C ALA A 36 -11.75 -11.11 -26.82
N ASP A 37 -11.98 -10.01 -27.52
CA ASP A 37 -12.61 -10.02 -28.84
C ASP A 37 -11.53 -10.20 -29.90
N SER A 38 -11.01 -11.43 -30.04
CA SER A 38 -10.35 -11.81 -31.29
C SER A 38 -10.58 -13.29 -31.55
N LYS A 39 -11.48 -13.55 -32.51
CA LYS A 39 -11.85 -14.90 -32.96
C LYS A 39 -10.68 -15.67 -33.62
N ASN A 40 -9.54 -15.03 -33.86
CA ASN A 40 -8.42 -15.57 -34.64
C ASN A 40 -7.07 -15.67 -33.89
N CYS A 41 -7.06 -15.59 -32.55
CA CYS A 41 -5.83 -15.64 -31.75
C CYS A 41 -5.80 -16.87 -30.84
N ILE A 42 -4.77 -17.71 -31.01
CA ILE A 42 -4.71 -19.06 -30.43
C ILE A 42 -4.12 -19.05 -28.99
N GLY A 43 -3.42 -17.99 -28.57
CA GLY A 43 -2.85 -17.92 -27.22
C GLY A 43 -3.65 -17.05 -26.26
N LEU A 44 -4.24 -17.67 -25.24
CA LEU A 44 -4.80 -16.97 -24.08
C LEU A 44 -3.78 -17.00 -22.94
N GLU A 45 -3.16 -15.85 -22.66
CA GLU A 45 -2.29 -15.67 -21.50
C GLU A 45 -3.07 -14.95 -20.39
N GLU A 46 -2.90 -15.40 -19.15
CA GLU A 46 -3.47 -14.69 -17.99
C GLU A 46 -2.54 -13.55 -17.56
N ARG A 47 -3.10 -12.36 -17.42
CA ARG A 47 -2.41 -11.18 -16.91
C ARG A 47 -3.21 -10.56 -15.77
N TRP A 48 -2.53 -9.75 -14.96
CA TRP A 48 -3.09 -9.15 -13.75
C TRP A 48 -3.06 -7.64 -13.82
N TYR A 49 -4.13 -6.96 -13.43
CA TYR A 49 -4.20 -5.50 -13.47
C TYR A 49 -4.86 -4.95 -12.20
N LEU A 50 -4.58 -3.70 -11.85
CA LEU A 50 -5.23 -3.05 -10.72
C LEU A 50 -6.57 -2.46 -11.15
N SER A 51 -7.69 -3.00 -10.64
CA SER A 51 -9.01 -2.41 -10.90
C SER A 51 -9.11 -1.04 -10.22
N LYS A 52 -9.56 -0.03 -10.97
CA LYS A 52 -9.76 1.31 -10.42
C LYS A 52 -10.87 1.32 -9.37
N ILE A 53 -11.90 0.49 -9.58
CA ILE A 53 -13.10 0.39 -8.74
C ILE A 53 -12.78 -0.29 -7.41
N SER A 54 -12.26 -1.52 -7.42
CA SER A 54 -11.99 -2.25 -6.18
C SER A 54 -10.66 -1.88 -5.53
N GLY A 55 -9.73 -1.29 -6.28
CA GLY A 55 -8.36 -1.06 -5.80
C GLY A 55 -7.58 -2.35 -5.54
N LEU A 56 -8.01 -3.46 -6.16
CA LEU A 56 -7.41 -4.79 -6.04
C LEU A 56 -6.94 -5.29 -7.40
N CYS A 57 -5.92 -6.15 -7.37
CA CYS A 57 -5.43 -6.84 -8.55
C CYS A 57 -6.44 -7.91 -9.01
N LYS A 58 -6.85 -7.84 -10.27
CA LYS A 58 -7.78 -8.78 -10.91
C LYS A 58 -7.12 -9.48 -12.10
N PRO A 59 -7.44 -10.76 -12.36
CA PRO A 59 -6.99 -11.45 -13.55
C PRO A 59 -7.80 -11.01 -14.77
N TYR A 60 -7.17 -11.06 -15.94
CA TYR A 60 -7.84 -11.02 -17.24
C TYR A 60 -7.12 -11.93 -18.22
N LYS A 61 -7.87 -12.47 -19.17
CA LYS A 61 -7.30 -13.25 -20.28
C LYS A 61 -7.05 -12.32 -21.44
N TYR A 62 -5.84 -12.40 -21.97
CA TYR A 62 -5.38 -11.58 -23.06
C TYR A 62 -4.92 -12.47 -24.22
N ASN A 63 -5.23 -12.03 -25.44
CA ASN A 63 -4.83 -12.70 -26.66
C ASN A 63 -3.39 -12.31 -26.98
N ASN A 64 -2.48 -13.29 -27.09
CA ASN A 64 -1.04 -13.08 -27.35
C ASN A 64 -0.70 -12.44 -28.70
N CYS A 65 -1.70 -12.09 -29.52
CA CYS A 65 -1.50 -11.48 -30.83
C CYS A 65 -1.12 -10.01 -30.79
N SER A 66 -1.44 -9.29 -29.72
CA SER A 66 -1.04 -7.87 -29.67
C SER A 66 0.41 -7.75 -29.20
N THR A 67 1.16 -6.91 -29.90
CA THR A 67 2.58 -6.61 -29.64
C THR A 67 2.80 -5.82 -28.35
N VAL A 68 1.74 -5.22 -27.79
CA VAL A 68 1.78 -4.48 -26.53
C VAL A 68 1.02 -5.25 -25.46
N ILE A 69 1.76 -5.73 -24.46
CA ILE A 69 1.18 -6.49 -23.35
C ILE A 69 1.02 -5.55 -22.14
N TYR A 70 -0.21 -5.45 -21.64
CA TYR A 70 -0.52 -4.71 -20.42
C TYR A 70 -0.61 -5.66 -19.22
N GLY A 71 -0.55 -5.09 -18.02
CA GLY A 71 -0.67 -5.85 -16.78
C GLY A 71 0.58 -6.65 -16.39
N PHE A 72 0.47 -7.29 -15.24
CA PHE A 72 1.54 -8.03 -14.58
C PHE A 72 1.42 -9.54 -14.89
N PRO A 73 2.55 -10.27 -14.92
CA PRO A 73 2.55 -11.70 -15.19
C PRO A 73 1.99 -12.55 -14.03
N SER A 74 1.74 -11.96 -12.87
CA SER A 74 1.16 -12.65 -11.71
C SER A 74 0.44 -11.70 -10.77
N GLU A 75 -0.50 -12.26 -9.99
CA GLU A 75 -1.18 -11.55 -8.92
C GLU A 75 -0.17 -10.92 -7.97
N ALA A 76 0.83 -11.68 -7.52
CA ALA A 76 1.84 -11.22 -6.57
C ALA A 76 2.64 -10.01 -7.11
N ALA A 77 2.99 -10.00 -8.40
CA ALA A 77 3.69 -8.88 -9.03
C ALA A 77 2.82 -7.61 -9.06
N CYS A 78 1.53 -7.75 -9.41
CA CYS A 78 0.56 -6.66 -9.37
C CYS A 78 0.39 -6.13 -7.94
N LYS A 79 0.09 -7.02 -6.97
CA LYS A 79 -0.15 -6.64 -5.57
C LYS A 79 1.03 -5.88 -4.97
N ARG A 80 2.25 -6.39 -5.21
CA ARG A 80 3.48 -5.79 -4.69
C ARG A 80 3.68 -4.35 -5.18
N LYS A 81 3.34 -4.08 -6.45
CA LYS A 81 3.57 -2.79 -7.11
C LYS A 81 2.41 -1.82 -6.91
N CYS A 82 1.17 -2.31 -6.94
CA CYS A 82 -0.02 -1.51 -7.19
C CYS A 82 -1.03 -1.48 -6.05
N GLU A 83 -1.16 -2.57 -5.30
CA GLU A 83 -1.95 -2.52 -4.08
C GLU A 83 -1.18 -1.72 -3.04
N LYS A 84 -1.90 -0.87 -2.28
CA LYS A 84 -1.31 -0.24 -1.11
C LYS A 84 -0.84 -1.38 -0.21
N GLN A 85 0.47 -1.54 -0.08
CA GLN A 85 1.05 -2.48 0.86
C GLN A 85 0.44 -2.13 2.22
N LYS A 86 -0.35 -3.04 2.78
CA LYS A 86 -0.68 -2.94 4.20
C LYS A 86 0.69 -2.92 4.88
N HIS A 87 1.00 -1.83 5.56
CA HIS A 87 2.27 -1.58 6.23
C HIS A 87 2.42 -2.53 7.44
N LEU A 88 2.34 -3.84 7.20
CA LEU A 88 2.32 -4.90 8.21
C LEU A 88 3.65 -4.96 8.96
N LYS A 89 4.78 -4.78 8.25
CA LYS A 89 6.11 -4.70 8.88
C LYS A 89 6.22 -3.47 9.80
N PRO A 90 5.82 -2.25 9.36
CA PRO A 90 5.70 -1.13 10.28
C PRO A 90 4.80 -1.40 11.49
N LEU A 91 3.64 -2.04 11.32
CA LEU A 91 2.70 -2.31 12.42
C LEU A 91 3.24 -3.27 13.49
N CYS A 92 4.12 -4.21 13.15
CA CYS A 92 4.74 -5.10 14.13
C CYS A 92 5.85 -4.41 14.96
N HIS A 93 6.32 -3.24 14.53
CA HIS A 93 7.30 -2.44 15.26
C HIS A 93 6.68 -1.16 15.87
N ASP A 94 5.42 -0.89 15.57
CA ASP A 94 4.68 0.27 16.07
C ASP A 94 4.29 0.06 17.54
N GLN A 95 4.72 0.99 18.40
CA GLN A 95 4.45 0.95 19.83
C GLN A 95 3.29 1.89 20.17
N PRO A 96 2.39 1.48 21.08
CA PRO A 96 1.29 2.33 21.50
C PRO A 96 1.81 3.58 22.18
N HIS A 97 1.25 4.71 21.78
CA HIS A 97 1.49 6.00 22.41
C HIS A 97 0.17 6.76 22.50
N GLN A 98 0.01 7.57 23.54
CA GLN A 98 -1.19 8.37 23.72
C GLN A 98 -1.16 9.56 22.75
N GLU A 99 -2.07 9.57 21.78
CA GLU A 99 -2.28 10.70 20.89
C GLU A 99 -3.26 11.74 21.49
N ARG A 100 -3.43 12.87 20.79
CA ARG A 100 -4.36 13.96 21.17
C ARG A 100 -5.82 13.65 20.78
N CYS A 101 -6.37 12.52 21.21
CA CYS A 101 -7.79 12.23 21.03
C CYS A 101 -8.49 11.99 22.37
N ARG A 102 -9.81 12.19 22.35
CA ARG A 102 -10.67 12.07 23.54
C ARG A 102 -11.28 10.68 23.70
N ALA A 103 -11.24 9.87 22.65
CA ALA A 103 -11.75 8.51 22.65
C ALA A 103 -10.63 7.51 22.98
N SER A 104 -11.00 6.42 23.65
CA SER A 104 -10.09 5.31 23.97
C SER A 104 -10.52 4.08 23.18
N PHE A 105 -9.56 3.39 22.59
CA PHE A 105 -9.80 2.16 21.83
C PHE A 105 -8.88 1.06 22.31
N THR A 106 -9.41 -0.15 22.41
CA THR A 106 -8.60 -1.34 22.67
C THR A 106 -7.93 -1.81 21.38
N ARG A 107 -6.61 -1.94 21.41
CA ARG A 107 -5.78 -2.43 20.31
C ARG A 107 -4.73 -3.41 20.81
N PHE A 108 -4.21 -4.24 19.91
CA PHE A 108 -3.12 -5.17 20.19
C PHE A 108 -1.86 -4.79 19.43
N TYR A 109 -0.71 -4.80 20.09
CA TYR A 109 0.59 -4.49 19.50
C TYR A 109 1.60 -5.61 19.80
N TRP A 110 2.66 -5.70 18.99
CA TRP A 110 3.70 -6.71 19.17
C TRP A 110 4.79 -6.20 20.13
N ASN A 111 5.05 -6.96 21.19
CA ASN A 111 6.19 -6.82 22.07
C ASN A 111 7.15 -7.99 21.80
N ALA A 112 8.45 -7.71 21.65
CA ALA A 112 9.42 -8.75 21.30
C ALA A 112 9.70 -9.75 22.43
N GLN A 113 9.46 -9.38 23.68
CA GLN A 113 9.68 -10.20 24.87
C GLN A 113 8.40 -10.95 25.27
N GLU A 114 7.27 -10.26 25.25
CA GLU A 114 6.00 -10.76 25.79
C GLU A 114 4.98 -11.19 24.70
N GLY A 115 5.30 -10.94 23.43
CA GLY A 115 4.39 -11.20 22.30
C GLY A 115 3.28 -10.15 22.17
N CYS A 116 2.09 -10.56 21.74
CA CYS A 116 0.99 -9.62 21.50
C CYS A 116 0.35 -9.11 22.78
N LYS A 117 0.54 -7.82 23.09
CA LYS A 117 -0.04 -7.15 24.25
C LYS A 117 -1.24 -6.28 23.89
N MET A 118 -2.18 -6.18 24.82
CA MET A 118 -3.32 -5.28 24.73
C MET A 118 -2.94 -3.90 25.22
N TYR A 119 -3.46 -2.87 24.57
CA TYR A 119 -3.38 -1.48 24.98
C TYR A 119 -4.76 -0.83 24.82
N THR A 120 -5.16 -0.05 25.82
CA THR A 120 -6.41 0.72 25.79
C THR A 120 -6.06 2.18 25.95
N GLY A 121 -6.26 2.97 24.90
CA GLY A 121 -5.93 4.38 24.91
C GLY A 121 -6.18 5.03 23.56
N CYS A 122 -5.65 6.23 23.39
CA CYS A 122 -5.74 6.95 22.13
C CYS A 122 -4.57 6.53 21.21
N TYR A 123 -4.69 5.36 20.57
CA TYR A 123 -3.67 4.82 19.66
C TYR A 123 -4.33 4.27 18.39
N ARG A 124 -3.94 4.81 17.23
CA ARG A 124 -4.54 4.42 15.94
C ARG A 124 -3.93 3.18 15.30
N GLY A 125 -2.71 2.82 15.69
CA GLY A 125 -1.98 1.65 15.20
C GLY A 125 -2.50 0.32 15.76
N GLY A 126 -1.65 -0.70 15.65
CA GLY A 126 -1.93 -2.05 16.15
C GLY A 126 -3.02 -2.82 15.39
N PHE A 127 -3.45 -3.92 15.99
CA PHE A 127 -4.44 -4.88 15.48
C PHE A 127 -5.72 -4.84 16.31
N ALA A 128 -6.84 -5.22 15.69
CA ALA A 128 -8.13 -5.28 16.39
C ALA A 128 -8.21 -6.49 17.34
N THR A 129 -7.49 -7.58 17.03
CA THR A 129 -7.51 -8.81 17.83
C THR A 129 -6.10 -9.32 18.13
N SER A 130 -5.93 -9.98 19.28
CA SER A 130 -4.67 -10.63 19.67
C SER A 130 -4.25 -11.72 18.68
N GLN A 131 -5.21 -12.48 18.15
CA GLN A 131 -4.94 -13.53 17.16
C GLN A 131 -4.39 -12.97 15.86
N GLU A 132 -4.94 -11.86 15.36
CA GLU A 132 -4.43 -11.20 14.16
C GLU A 132 -3.00 -10.69 14.37
N CYS A 133 -2.73 -10.07 15.53
CA CYS A 133 -1.39 -9.65 15.93
C CYS A 133 -0.42 -10.85 15.93
N ARG A 134 -0.78 -11.96 16.58
CA ARG A 134 0.09 -13.14 16.69
C ARG A 134 0.35 -13.77 15.33
N LYS A 135 -0.67 -13.89 14.49
CA LYS A 135 -0.53 -14.45 13.14
C LYS A 135 0.41 -13.61 12.27
N LYS A 136 0.37 -12.29 12.41
CA LYS A 136 1.13 -11.37 11.55
C LYS A 136 2.53 -11.06 12.06
N CYS A 137 2.73 -11.00 13.38
CA CYS A 137 4.00 -10.61 14.00
C CYS A 137 4.71 -11.77 14.74
N GLY A 138 3.99 -12.82 15.12
CA GLY A 138 4.50 -13.95 15.91
C GLY A 138 5.48 -14.87 15.20
N ASN A 139 5.51 -14.86 13.87
CA ASN A 139 6.45 -15.68 13.08
C ASN A 139 7.80 -14.98 12.84
N GLY A 140 8.16 -14.00 13.68
CA GLY A 140 9.31 -13.11 13.55
C GLY A 140 10.70 -13.70 13.78
N SER A 141 10.91 -15.02 13.67
CA SER A 141 12.26 -15.63 13.69
C SER A 141 12.87 -15.86 12.30
N LYS A 142 12.31 -15.29 11.21
CA LYS A 142 13.12 -15.04 10.01
C LYS A 142 13.65 -13.62 10.06
N ARG A 143 14.87 -13.50 10.59
CA ARG A 143 15.70 -12.31 10.66
C ARG A 143 15.44 -11.39 9.47
N PHE A 144 14.99 -10.18 9.74
CA PHE A 144 15.23 -9.06 8.87
C PHE A 144 16.75 -8.95 8.70
N ARG A 145 17.29 -9.46 7.59
CA ARG A 145 18.63 -9.11 7.12
C ARG A 145 18.47 -7.83 6.29
N PRO A 146 18.94 -6.67 6.78
CA PRO A 146 19.17 -5.53 5.90
C PRO A 146 20.36 -5.87 5.01
N GLY A 147 20.17 -5.79 3.69
CA GLY A 147 21.26 -5.87 2.72
C GLY A 147 21.43 -7.22 2.02
N SER A 148 20.89 -7.32 0.81
CA SER A 148 21.51 -8.01 -0.34
C SER A 148 20.74 -7.61 -1.59
N GLY A 149 21.00 -6.39 -2.05
CA GLY A 149 20.87 -6.09 -3.46
C GLY A 149 22.08 -6.68 -4.17
N ILE A 150 21.89 -7.81 -4.84
CA ILE A 150 22.76 -8.26 -5.93
C ILE A 150 21.80 -8.74 -7.01
N GLY A 151 21.49 -7.85 -7.95
CA GLY A 151 20.97 -8.27 -9.25
C GLY A 151 22.09 -8.97 -10.01
N PRO A 152 21.81 -9.99 -10.83
CA PRO A 152 22.83 -10.53 -11.71
C PRO A 152 23.23 -9.46 -12.73
N ARG A 153 24.50 -9.00 -12.64
CA ARG A 153 25.24 -8.57 -13.83
C ARG A 153 25.43 -9.83 -14.67
N LEU A 154 24.74 -9.90 -15.79
CA LEU A 154 25.17 -10.72 -16.92
C LEU A 154 25.31 -9.76 -18.09
N GLY A 155 26.53 -9.27 -18.25
CA GLY A 155 27.07 -8.98 -19.57
C GLY A 155 27.88 -10.20 -19.99
N VAL A 156 27.57 -10.72 -21.17
CA VAL A 156 28.55 -11.09 -22.21
C VAL A 156 27.89 -10.71 -23.53
#